data_AF-A0A4Q3L867-F1
#
_entry.id   AF-A0A4Q3L867-F1
#
_cell.length_a   1.000
_cell.length_b   1.000
_cell.length_c   1.000
_cell.angle_alpha   90.00
_cell.angle_beta   90.00
_cell.angle_gamma   90.00
#
_symmetry.space_group_name_H-M   'P 1'
#
loop_
_entity.id
_entity.type
_entity.pdbx_description
1 polymer ?
#
loop_
_entity_poly.entity_id
_entity_poly.type
_entity_poly.pdbx_seq_one_letter_code
_entity_poly.pdbx_strand_id
1 'polypeptide(L)'
;DAEQVRGRLPGDGPDAAAIASLIAGLDDDTLLRAIRNLGGHDLDALRAAYGQIDDTRPTVIIAYTIKGRGLPTQGHPQNHSSLLTVEQYEQLAAELGMDPVDPWARFEPDSVAGRVCGAVAQWLQRDPVDLATPPAVPADIGRTPTGTSTTQAALGRALLDLSREAPEAAKRVVTVSPDVSSTTNLAGWLNKVGVWSPNERRNWFDDDAETIMHWREKPTGQHMELGIAETNLVGLMGELGAAWSRWGQPLFPIGVMYDPFVERALEPWSYGIYAGGQSILVGTPSGVTLAAEGGAHQSIKTPSIGLEQPGCVSYEPAFAIDVEWTLLDSISRLGRPDGSSSYLRLSTRPVDQ
;
A
#
# COMPACT_ATOMS: atom_id res chain seq x y z
N ASP A 1 7.00 42.07 -6.18
CA ASP A 1 6.02 42.92 -6.92
C ASP A 1 6.38 42.93 -8.40
N ALA A 2 5.67 43.69 -9.25
CA ALA A 2 5.92 43.71 -10.70
C ALA A 2 7.27 44.33 -11.05
N GLU A 3 7.73 45.33 -10.29
CA GLU A 3 9.05 45.95 -10.45
C GLU A 3 10.18 44.93 -10.24
N GLN A 4 10.12 44.16 -9.15
CA GLN A 4 11.09 43.09 -8.89
C GLN A 4 11.09 42.03 -9.99
N VAL A 5 9.92 41.68 -10.54
CA VAL A 5 9.83 40.73 -11.65
C VAL A 5 10.52 41.30 -12.89
N ARG A 6 10.27 42.57 -13.25
CA ARG A 6 10.95 43.20 -14.40
C ARG A 6 12.45 43.31 -14.21
N GLY A 7 12.92 43.54 -12.99
CA GLY A 7 14.34 43.60 -12.68
C GLY A 7 15.05 42.24 -12.68
N ARG A 8 14.35 41.16 -12.29
CA ARG A 8 14.99 39.84 -12.08
C ARG A 8 14.73 38.82 -13.18
N LEU A 9 13.55 38.84 -13.79
CA LEU A 9 13.14 37.83 -14.77
C LEU A 9 14.05 37.77 -16.01
N PRO A 10 14.59 38.89 -16.54
CA PRO A 10 15.54 38.84 -17.66
C PRO A 10 16.82 38.04 -17.35
N GLY A 11 17.26 38.02 -16.08
CA GLY A 11 18.53 37.42 -15.67
C GLY A 11 19.74 38.00 -16.39
N ASP A 12 20.84 37.25 -16.40
CA ASP A 12 22.13 37.64 -17.01
C ASP A 12 22.46 36.84 -18.28
N GLY A 13 21.47 36.13 -18.84
CA GLY A 13 21.63 35.26 -20.00
C GLY A 13 21.65 36.01 -21.34
N PRO A 14 21.96 35.31 -22.45
CA PRO A 14 22.00 35.91 -23.79
C PRO A 14 20.65 36.50 -24.23
N ASP A 15 19.53 35.98 -23.73
CA ASP A 15 18.18 36.43 -24.05
C ASP A 15 17.66 37.54 -23.12
N ALA A 16 18.46 38.01 -22.16
CA ALA A 16 18.01 38.97 -21.14
C ALA A 16 17.43 40.26 -21.77
N ALA A 17 18.09 40.82 -22.77
CA ALA A 17 17.60 42.03 -23.45
C ALA A 17 16.26 41.81 -24.16
N ALA A 18 16.07 40.63 -24.78
CA ALA A 18 14.83 40.27 -25.45
C ALA A 18 13.68 40.07 -24.45
N ILE A 19 13.94 39.38 -23.33
CA ILE A 19 12.97 39.18 -22.24
C ILE A 19 12.58 40.52 -21.63
N ALA A 20 13.55 41.39 -21.33
CA ALA A 20 13.30 42.72 -20.80
C ALA A 20 12.41 43.55 -21.74
N SER A 21 12.70 43.52 -23.04
CA SER A 21 11.89 44.20 -24.06
C SER A 21 10.47 43.65 -24.14
N LEU A 22 10.30 42.32 -24.03
CA LEU A 22 9.00 41.67 -24.11
C LEU A 22 8.10 42.07 -22.94
N ILE A 23 8.64 42.10 -21.71
CA ILE A 23 7.86 42.39 -20.50
C ILE A 23 7.68 43.88 -20.22
N ALA A 24 8.47 44.75 -20.84
CA ALA A 24 8.37 46.21 -20.66
C ALA A 24 7.02 46.78 -21.13
N GLY A 25 6.39 46.15 -22.12
CA GLY A 25 5.09 46.58 -22.66
C GLY A 25 3.87 46.04 -21.90
N LEU A 26 4.06 45.14 -20.93
CA LEU A 26 2.98 44.56 -20.15
C LEU A 26 2.67 45.45 -18.93
N ASP A 27 1.39 45.63 -18.63
CA ASP A 27 0.98 46.21 -17.35
C ASP A 27 1.30 45.26 -16.17
N ASP A 28 1.27 45.80 -14.96
CA ASP A 28 1.68 45.08 -13.75
C ASP A 28 0.82 43.85 -13.45
N ASP A 29 -0.50 43.94 -13.64
CA ASP A 29 -1.41 42.82 -13.38
C ASP A 29 -1.15 41.69 -14.39
N THR A 30 -1.08 42.04 -15.68
CA THR A 30 -0.80 41.08 -16.75
C THR A 30 0.55 40.39 -16.53
N LEU A 31 1.60 41.13 -16.21
CA LEU A 31 2.93 40.56 -15.95
C LEU A 31 2.91 39.59 -14.77
N LEU A 32 2.33 40.00 -13.64
CA LEU A 32 2.27 39.17 -12.44
C LEU A 32 1.41 37.92 -12.67
N ARG A 33 0.29 38.04 -13.39
CA ARG A 33 -0.57 36.90 -13.75
C ARG A 33 0.13 35.92 -14.68
N ALA A 34 0.82 36.41 -15.71
CA ALA A 34 1.53 35.56 -16.66
C ALA A 34 2.61 34.71 -15.98
N ILE A 35 3.42 35.31 -15.11
CA ILE A 35 4.49 34.60 -14.39
C ILE A 35 3.94 33.66 -13.31
N ARG A 36 2.76 33.96 -12.75
CA ARG A 36 2.09 33.11 -11.75
C ARG A 36 1.22 32.01 -12.36
N ASN A 37 1.04 31.99 -13.67
CA ASN A 37 0.33 30.91 -14.38
C ASN A 37 1.24 29.69 -14.57
N LEU A 38 1.65 29.10 -13.45
CA LEU A 38 2.50 27.90 -13.43
C LEU A 38 1.74 26.71 -14.02
N GLY A 39 2.46 25.76 -14.64
CA GLY A 39 1.86 24.64 -15.37
C GLY A 39 0.89 23.77 -14.55
N GLY A 40 1.00 23.72 -13.23
CA GLY A 40 0.03 23.03 -12.37
C GLY A 40 -1.30 23.77 -12.18
N HIS A 41 -1.43 25.00 -12.68
CA HIS A 41 -2.68 25.78 -12.71
C HIS A 41 -3.25 25.93 -14.12
N ASP A 42 -2.55 25.41 -15.13
CA ASP A 42 -2.98 25.41 -16.52
C ASP A 42 -3.64 24.07 -16.83
N LEU A 43 -4.97 24.08 -16.98
CA LEU A 43 -5.75 22.87 -17.23
C LEU A 43 -5.44 22.24 -18.60
N ASP A 44 -5.07 23.03 -19.60
CA ASP A 44 -4.73 22.49 -20.92
C ASP A 44 -3.36 21.81 -20.89
N ALA A 45 -2.40 22.41 -20.18
CA ALA A 45 -1.10 21.77 -19.94
C ALA A 45 -1.25 20.46 -19.15
N LEU A 46 -2.07 20.45 -18.10
CA LEU A 46 -2.37 19.25 -17.33
C LEU A 46 -3.03 18.17 -18.20
N ARG A 47 -4.05 18.52 -18.99
CA ARG A 47 -4.71 17.59 -19.92
C ARG A 47 -3.75 17.01 -20.94
N ALA A 48 -2.85 17.83 -21.49
CA ALA A 48 -1.82 17.38 -22.42
C ALA A 48 -0.82 16.43 -21.73
N ALA A 49 -0.49 16.65 -20.46
CA ALA A 49 0.36 15.75 -19.67
C ALA A 49 -0.36 14.41 -19.37
N TYR A 50 -1.62 14.46 -18.94
CA TYR A 50 -2.43 13.26 -18.72
C TYR A 50 -2.62 12.44 -20.01
N GLY A 51 -2.78 13.11 -21.17
CA GLY A 51 -2.91 12.44 -22.46
C GLY A 51 -1.65 11.72 -22.95
N GLN A 52 -0.49 11.93 -22.30
CA GLN A 52 0.77 11.24 -22.61
C GLN A 52 1.00 9.99 -21.72
N ILE A 53 0.08 9.69 -20.82
CA ILE A 53 0.20 8.52 -19.94
C ILE A 53 0.20 7.24 -20.77
N ASP A 54 1.16 6.38 -20.47
CA ASP A 54 1.27 5.02 -20.97
C ASP A 54 0.94 4.06 -19.83
N ASP A 55 -0.23 3.43 -19.91
CA ASP A 55 -0.77 2.57 -18.85
C ASP A 55 0.04 1.28 -18.63
N THR A 56 1.10 1.04 -19.42
CA THR A 56 2.00 -0.11 -19.23
C THR A 56 3.12 0.14 -18.22
N ARG A 57 3.26 1.38 -17.71
CA ARG A 57 4.33 1.75 -16.77
C ARG A 57 3.90 2.84 -15.78
N PRO A 58 4.53 2.92 -14.59
CA PRO A 58 4.32 4.04 -13.68
C PRO A 58 4.72 5.37 -14.33
N THR A 59 3.88 6.40 -14.17
CA THR A 59 4.14 7.77 -14.66
C THR A 59 4.08 8.75 -13.50
N VAL A 60 5.08 9.65 -13.40
CA VAL A 60 5.13 10.72 -12.39
C VAL A 60 4.85 12.06 -13.07
N ILE A 61 3.86 12.80 -12.58
CA ILE A 61 3.54 14.16 -13.04
C ILE A 61 4.05 15.17 -12.01
N ILE A 62 4.92 16.08 -12.44
CA ILE A 62 5.42 17.18 -11.61
C ILE A 62 4.59 18.44 -11.91
N ALA A 63 3.54 18.66 -11.13
CA ALA A 63 2.68 19.83 -11.25
C ALA A 63 3.25 21.01 -10.44
N TYR A 64 3.82 22.01 -11.13
CA TYR A 64 4.35 23.20 -10.46
C TYR A 64 3.23 24.17 -10.10
N THR A 65 3.06 24.45 -8.80
CA THR A 65 1.92 25.22 -8.27
C THR A 65 2.35 26.33 -7.31
N ILE A 66 1.38 27.15 -6.90
CA ILE A 66 1.51 28.19 -5.89
C ILE A 66 0.65 27.75 -4.71
N LYS A 67 1.28 27.54 -3.56
CA LYS A 67 0.58 27.09 -2.35
C LYS A 67 -0.43 28.16 -1.90
N GLY A 68 -1.69 27.76 -1.72
CA GLY A 68 -2.77 28.68 -1.35
C GLY A 68 -3.13 29.69 -2.45
N ARG A 69 -2.95 29.36 -3.74
CA ARG A 69 -3.32 30.23 -4.86
C ARG A 69 -4.73 30.79 -4.71
N GLY A 70 -4.88 32.09 -4.94
CA GLY A 70 -6.17 32.79 -4.81
C GLY A 70 -6.52 33.21 -3.39
N LEU A 71 -5.71 32.84 -2.39
CA LEU A 71 -5.86 33.33 -1.03
C LEU A 71 -4.95 34.54 -0.77
N PRO A 72 -5.29 35.41 0.20
CA PRO A 72 -4.41 36.48 0.65
C PRO A 72 -3.02 36.01 1.09
N THR A 73 -2.91 34.77 1.57
CA THR A 73 -1.66 34.13 2.03
C THR A 73 -0.95 33.33 0.93
N GLN A 74 -1.34 33.47 -0.33
CA GLN A 74 -0.76 32.70 -1.43
C GLN A 74 0.77 32.84 -1.51
N GLY A 75 1.45 31.72 -1.63
CA GLY A 75 2.92 31.67 -1.67
C GLY A 75 3.62 31.98 -0.34
N HIS A 76 2.89 32.29 0.73
CA HIS A 76 3.49 32.57 2.04
C HIS A 76 3.88 31.25 2.76
N PRO A 77 5.10 31.12 3.30
CA PRO A 77 5.54 29.88 3.95
C PRO A 77 4.64 29.41 5.11
N GLN A 78 4.05 30.35 5.85
CA GLN A 78 3.18 30.07 7.00
C GLN A 78 1.73 29.75 6.63
N ASN A 79 1.36 29.73 5.34
CA ASN A 79 -0.03 29.52 4.93
C ASN A 79 -0.62 28.15 5.32
N HIS A 80 0.20 27.19 5.76
CA HIS A 80 -0.25 25.82 6.03
C HIS A 80 -1.24 25.73 7.20
N SER A 81 -1.06 26.59 8.20
CA SER A 81 -1.83 26.59 9.45
C SER A 81 -2.61 27.89 9.65
N SER A 82 -2.57 28.81 8.69
CA SER A 82 -3.28 30.09 8.78
C SER A 82 -4.71 29.93 8.29
N LEU A 83 -5.66 30.29 9.15
CA LEU A 83 -7.05 30.47 8.75
C LEU A 83 -7.22 31.88 8.14
N LEU A 84 -8.17 32.01 7.22
CA LEU A 84 -8.59 33.33 6.74
C LEU A 84 -9.27 34.09 7.88
N THR A 85 -9.10 35.41 7.90
CA THR A 85 -9.99 36.25 8.71
C THR A 85 -11.40 36.24 8.11
N VAL A 86 -12.41 36.63 8.89
CA VAL A 86 -13.80 36.75 8.40
C VAL A 86 -13.87 37.67 7.18
N GLU A 87 -13.19 38.82 7.25
CA GLU A 87 -13.12 39.79 6.15
C GLU A 87 -12.50 39.20 4.88
N GLN A 88 -11.39 38.45 5.01
CA GLN A 88 -10.73 37.78 3.89
C GLN A 88 -11.61 36.69 3.27
N TYR A 89 -12.38 35.98 4.09
CA TYR A 89 -13.31 34.96 3.64
C TYR A 89 -14.52 35.58 2.90
N GLU A 90 -15.09 36.66 3.42
CA GLU A 90 -16.16 37.41 2.75
C GLU A 90 -15.68 38.00 1.41
N GLN A 91 -14.46 38.53 1.38
CA GLN A 91 -13.85 39.02 0.14
C GLN A 91 -13.69 37.88 -0.88
N LEU A 92 -13.17 36.72 -0.46
CA LEU A 92 -13.02 35.56 -1.34
C LEU A 92 -14.37 35.09 -1.88
N ALA A 93 -15.41 35.05 -1.03
CA ALA A 93 -16.75 34.71 -1.46
C ALA A 93 -17.27 35.71 -2.52
N ALA A 94 -17.09 37.01 -2.30
CA ALA A 94 -17.46 38.05 -3.26
C ALA A 94 -16.71 37.92 -4.60
N GLU A 95 -15.39 37.66 -4.56
CA GLU A 95 -14.57 37.44 -5.77
C GLU A 95 -15.01 36.21 -6.57
N LEU A 96 -15.48 35.16 -5.89
CA LEU A 96 -16.01 33.95 -6.51
C LEU A 96 -17.50 34.05 -6.89
N GLY A 97 -18.18 35.13 -6.50
CA GLY A 97 -19.63 35.30 -6.69
C GLY A 97 -20.48 34.34 -5.85
N MET A 98 -20.00 33.98 -4.66
CA MET A 98 -20.60 33.02 -3.73
C MET A 98 -21.13 33.69 -2.46
N ASP A 99 -22.03 33.02 -1.77
CA ASP A 99 -22.57 33.47 -0.48
C ASP A 99 -21.70 32.94 0.68
N PRO A 100 -21.07 33.82 1.49
CA PRO A 100 -20.29 33.39 2.64
C PRO A 100 -21.13 32.74 3.75
N VAL A 101 -22.45 32.94 3.79
CA VAL A 101 -23.32 32.29 4.79
C VAL A 101 -23.82 30.91 4.35
N ASP A 102 -23.75 30.59 3.05
CA ASP A 102 -24.07 29.27 2.50
C ASP A 102 -22.92 28.72 1.60
N PRO A 103 -21.75 28.42 2.17
CA PRO A 103 -20.57 28.01 1.39
C PRO A 103 -20.66 26.64 0.74
N TRP A 104 -21.67 25.85 1.10
CA TRP A 104 -21.90 24.52 0.56
C TRP A 104 -23.02 24.49 -0.47
N ALA A 105 -23.57 25.66 -0.83
CA ALA A 105 -24.55 25.80 -1.90
C ALA A 105 -24.04 25.11 -3.18
N ARG A 106 -24.88 24.27 -3.77
CA ARG A 106 -24.60 23.64 -5.05
C ARG A 106 -25.05 24.57 -6.17
N PHE A 107 -24.44 24.43 -7.34
CA PHE A 107 -24.99 25.03 -8.54
C PHE A 107 -26.42 24.53 -8.79
N GLU A 108 -27.30 25.44 -9.21
CA GLU A 108 -28.66 25.09 -9.64
C GLU A 108 -28.61 23.96 -10.68
N PRO A 109 -29.37 22.85 -10.53
CA PRO A 109 -29.24 21.67 -11.38
C PRO A 109 -29.37 21.95 -12.88
N ASP A 110 -30.27 22.87 -13.24
CA ASP A 110 -30.54 23.26 -14.63
C ASP A 110 -29.66 24.42 -15.13
N SER A 111 -28.72 24.90 -14.35
CA SER A 111 -27.69 25.83 -14.83
C SER A 111 -26.67 25.10 -15.72
N VAL A 112 -25.86 25.85 -16.47
CA VAL A 112 -24.76 25.27 -17.26
C VAL A 112 -23.78 24.52 -16.35
N ALA A 113 -23.40 25.12 -15.22
CA ALA A 113 -22.51 24.49 -14.24
C ALA A 113 -23.14 23.26 -13.57
N GLY A 114 -24.41 23.35 -13.16
CA GLY A 114 -25.14 22.24 -12.54
C GLY A 114 -25.23 21.02 -13.45
N ARG A 115 -25.54 21.21 -14.73
CA ARG A 115 -25.55 20.11 -15.71
C ARG A 115 -24.18 19.47 -15.90
N VAL A 116 -23.10 20.25 -15.96
CA VAL A 116 -21.74 19.72 -16.07
C VAL A 116 -21.37 18.92 -14.82
N CYS A 117 -21.60 19.48 -13.62
CA CYS A 117 -21.35 18.79 -12.36
C CYS A 117 -22.17 17.49 -12.24
N GLY A 118 -23.44 17.51 -12.64
CA GLY A 118 -24.30 16.32 -12.64
C GLY A 118 -23.80 15.24 -13.60
N ALA A 119 -23.44 15.62 -14.83
CA ALA A 119 -22.88 14.69 -15.81
C ALA A 119 -21.56 14.07 -15.34
N VAL A 120 -20.65 14.88 -14.78
CA VAL A 120 -19.38 14.39 -14.23
C VAL A 120 -19.61 13.50 -13.01
N ALA A 121 -20.53 13.86 -12.11
CA ALA A 121 -20.86 13.04 -10.94
C ALA A 121 -21.41 11.66 -11.36
N GLN A 122 -22.27 11.61 -12.38
CA GLN A 122 -22.77 10.37 -12.94
C GLN A 122 -21.65 9.56 -13.60
N TRP A 123 -20.74 10.22 -14.32
CA TRP A 123 -19.59 9.56 -14.95
C TRP A 123 -18.59 8.98 -13.93
N LEU A 124 -18.38 9.67 -12.81
CA LEU A 124 -17.49 9.25 -11.73
C LEU A 124 -18.16 8.27 -10.73
N GLN A 125 -19.45 7.98 -10.89
CA GLN A 125 -20.14 7.02 -10.05
C GLN A 125 -19.55 5.63 -10.27
N ARG A 126 -19.03 5.02 -9.21
CA ARG A 126 -18.47 3.66 -9.24
C ARG A 126 -19.60 2.65 -9.12
N ASP A 127 -19.53 1.60 -9.92
CA ASP A 127 -20.43 0.46 -9.77
C ASP A 127 -20.24 -0.20 -8.39
N PRO A 128 -21.32 -0.63 -7.72
CA PRO A 128 -21.22 -1.43 -6.51
C PRO A 128 -20.42 -2.70 -6.78
N VAL A 129 -19.59 -3.08 -5.81
CA VAL A 129 -18.77 -4.30 -5.90
C VAL A 129 -19.49 -5.44 -5.20
N ASP A 130 -19.84 -6.49 -5.94
CA ASP A 130 -20.42 -7.71 -5.38
C ASP A 130 -19.34 -8.51 -4.64
N LEU A 131 -19.59 -8.79 -3.36
CA LEU A 131 -18.63 -9.52 -2.52
C LEU A 131 -18.77 -11.03 -2.73
N ALA A 132 -17.73 -11.69 -3.23
CA ALA A 132 -17.68 -13.15 -3.27
C ALA A 132 -17.55 -13.73 -1.85
N THR A 133 -18.27 -14.83 -1.59
CA THR A 133 -18.10 -15.59 -0.35
C THR A 133 -16.72 -16.24 -0.32
N PRO A 134 -15.90 -16.02 0.73
CA PRO A 134 -14.62 -16.71 0.88
C PRO A 134 -14.79 -18.24 0.89
N PRO A 135 -13.89 -19.01 0.26
CA PRO A 135 -13.90 -20.47 0.37
C PRO A 135 -13.83 -20.93 1.83
N ALA A 136 -14.46 -22.07 2.13
CA ALA A 136 -14.41 -22.66 3.45
C ALA A 136 -12.98 -23.11 3.80
N VAL A 137 -12.57 -22.85 5.04
CA VAL A 137 -11.30 -23.29 5.61
C VAL A 137 -11.63 -24.31 6.71
N PRO A 138 -11.03 -25.51 6.71
CA PRO A 138 -11.27 -26.50 7.76
C PRO A 138 -10.72 -25.98 9.10
N ALA A 139 -11.33 -26.39 10.21
CA ALA A 139 -10.82 -26.06 11.55
C ALA A 139 -9.65 -26.96 11.98
N ASP A 140 -9.53 -28.15 11.37
CA ASP A 140 -8.54 -29.19 11.70
C ASP A 140 -8.29 -30.02 10.43
N ILE A 141 -7.02 -30.34 10.13
CA ILE A 141 -6.62 -31.19 8.99
C ILE A 141 -6.70 -32.69 9.36
N GLY A 142 -6.89 -33.00 10.64
CA GLY A 142 -7.10 -34.35 11.18
C GLY A 142 -5.81 -35.11 11.46
N ARG A 143 -4.65 -34.42 11.48
CA ARG A 143 -3.34 -35.05 11.69
C ARG A 143 -2.69 -34.54 12.96
N THR A 144 -2.47 -35.44 13.91
CA THR A 144 -1.63 -35.16 15.08
C THR A 144 -0.14 -35.25 14.70
N PRO A 145 0.66 -34.19 14.87
CA PRO A 145 2.11 -34.24 14.70
C PRO A 145 2.74 -35.17 15.75
N THR A 146 3.88 -35.77 15.42
CA THR A 146 4.63 -36.68 16.32
C THR A 146 6.12 -36.44 16.19
N GLY A 147 6.89 -36.76 17.24
CA GLY A 147 8.35 -36.63 17.24
C GLY A 147 8.78 -35.21 17.59
N THR A 148 9.95 -34.78 17.13
CA THR A 148 10.46 -33.43 17.43
C THR A 148 10.31 -32.51 16.22
N SER A 149 9.72 -31.33 16.41
CA SER A 149 9.54 -30.32 15.36
C SER A 149 9.68 -28.90 15.93
N THR A 150 9.72 -27.90 15.04
CA THR A 150 9.67 -26.47 15.38
C THR A 150 8.39 -25.85 14.85
N THR A 151 7.93 -24.75 15.45
CA THR A 151 6.74 -24.05 14.95
C THR A 151 7.01 -23.33 13.63
N GLN A 152 8.25 -22.88 13.38
CA GLN A 152 8.66 -22.40 12.06
C GLN A 152 8.48 -23.47 10.98
N ALA A 153 8.87 -24.73 11.26
CA ALA A 153 8.72 -25.81 10.29
C ALA A 153 7.27 -26.27 10.08
N ALA A 154 6.43 -26.11 11.10
CA ALA A 154 5.02 -26.41 11.00
C ALA A 154 4.29 -25.49 10.01
N LEU A 155 4.73 -24.24 9.81
CA LEU A 155 4.10 -23.30 8.87
C LEU A 155 4.06 -23.86 7.43
N GLY A 156 5.23 -24.22 6.89
CA GLY A 156 5.32 -24.77 5.54
C GLY A 156 4.53 -26.07 5.39
N ARG A 157 4.49 -26.90 6.43
CA ARG A 157 3.68 -28.13 6.46
C ARG A 157 2.19 -27.83 6.40
N ALA A 158 1.69 -26.95 7.26
CA ALA A 158 0.29 -26.57 7.34
C ALA A 158 -0.21 -25.98 6.01
N LEU A 159 0.60 -25.14 5.34
CA LEU A 159 0.27 -24.62 4.00
C LEU A 159 0.18 -25.74 2.94
N LEU A 160 1.09 -26.72 3.00
CA LEU A 160 1.05 -27.87 2.08
C LEU A 160 -0.14 -28.79 2.37
N ASP A 161 -0.50 -28.99 3.63
CA ASP A 161 -1.70 -29.76 4.02
C ASP A 161 -2.98 -29.01 3.59
N LEU A 162 -3.07 -27.69 3.79
CA LEU A 162 -4.17 -26.85 3.29
C LEU A 162 -4.38 -26.99 1.78
N SER A 163 -3.28 -27.06 1.00
CA SER A 163 -3.36 -27.25 -0.45
C SER A 163 -4.00 -28.57 -0.89
N ARG A 164 -4.04 -29.56 0.00
CA ARG A 164 -4.65 -30.87 -0.23
C ARG A 164 -6.08 -30.92 0.31
N GLU A 165 -6.29 -30.46 1.55
CA GLU A 165 -7.59 -30.56 2.22
C GLU A 165 -8.59 -29.49 1.78
N ALA A 166 -8.12 -28.28 1.45
CA ALA A 166 -8.97 -27.15 1.06
C ALA A 166 -8.40 -26.42 -0.17
N PRO A 167 -8.37 -27.08 -1.35
CA PRO A 167 -7.70 -26.54 -2.54
C PRO A 167 -8.29 -25.20 -3.00
N GLU A 168 -9.59 -24.97 -2.82
CA GLU A 168 -10.22 -23.68 -3.16
C GLU A 168 -9.76 -22.54 -2.24
N ALA A 169 -9.56 -22.80 -0.95
CA ALA A 169 -8.98 -21.83 -0.02
C ALA A 169 -7.49 -21.61 -0.32
N ALA A 170 -6.73 -22.69 -0.58
CA ALA A 170 -5.31 -22.62 -0.90
C ALA A 170 -5.03 -21.80 -2.18
N LYS A 171 -5.92 -21.83 -3.18
CA LYS A 171 -5.84 -20.97 -4.38
C LYS A 171 -5.96 -19.47 -4.08
N ARG A 172 -6.49 -19.09 -2.92
CA ARG A 172 -6.59 -17.69 -2.48
C ARG A 172 -5.39 -17.23 -1.64
N VAL A 173 -4.56 -18.16 -1.18
CA VAL A 173 -3.34 -17.82 -0.44
C VAL A 173 -2.34 -17.13 -1.35
N VAL A 174 -1.83 -15.99 -0.89
CA VAL A 174 -0.71 -15.28 -1.50
C VAL A 174 0.36 -15.10 -0.42
N THR A 175 1.50 -15.77 -0.55
CA THR A 175 2.60 -15.56 0.40
C THR A 175 3.50 -14.43 -0.08
N VAL A 176 4.04 -13.64 0.84
CA VAL A 176 4.95 -12.54 0.54
C VAL A 176 6.16 -12.64 1.48
N SER A 177 7.38 -12.48 0.95
CA SER A 177 8.58 -12.40 1.78
C SER A 177 9.54 -11.30 1.32
N PRO A 178 10.37 -10.78 2.24
CA PRO A 178 11.43 -9.85 1.93
C PRO A 178 12.81 -10.56 1.93
N ASP A 179 13.06 -11.42 0.96
CA ASP A 179 14.31 -12.18 0.75
C ASP A 179 14.63 -13.26 1.81
N VAL A 180 13.62 -13.70 2.57
CA VAL A 180 13.79 -14.69 3.65
C VAL A 180 12.97 -15.96 3.46
N SER A 181 12.50 -16.24 2.24
CA SER A 181 11.71 -17.44 1.93
C SER A 181 12.41 -18.76 2.30
N SER A 182 13.74 -18.83 2.11
CA SER A 182 14.54 -20.01 2.44
C SER A 182 14.73 -20.18 3.95
N THR A 183 15.04 -19.09 4.66
CA THR A 183 15.35 -19.10 6.10
C THR A 183 14.11 -19.21 6.99
N THR A 184 12.93 -18.84 6.48
CA THR A 184 11.64 -18.90 7.19
C THR A 184 10.83 -20.17 6.91
N ASN A 185 11.44 -21.14 6.23
CA ASN A 185 10.87 -22.46 5.93
C ASN A 185 9.64 -22.45 5.00
N LEU A 186 9.62 -21.53 4.03
CA LEU A 186 8.62 -21.50 2.95
C LEU A 186 9.00 -22.32 1.72
N ALA A 187 10.19 -22.91 1.66
CA ALA A 187 10.71 -23.60 0.48
C ALA A 187 9.75 -24.68 -0.09
N GLY A 188 9.14 -25.50 0.78
CA GLY A 188 8.17 -26.51 0.36
C GLY A 188 6.91 -25.91 -0.29
N TRP A 189 6.42 -24.80 0.25
CA TRP A 189 5.30 -24.06 -0.33
C TRP A 189 5.68 -23.44 -1.67
N LEU A 190 6.85 -22.78 -1.76
CA LEU A 190 7.33 -22.21 -3.03
C LEU A 190 7.47 -23.26 -4.12
N ASN A 191 7.98 -24.44 -3.81
CA ASN A 191 8.06 -25.55 -4.76
C ASN A 191 6.70 -25.97 -5.32
N LYS A 192 5.64 -25.86 -4.49
CA LYS A 192 4.27 -26.19 -4.86
C LYS A 192 3.63 -25.10 -5.72
N VAL A 193 3.76 -23.83 -5.34
CA VAL A 193 2.98 -22.74 -5.95
C VAL A 193 3.75 -21.91 -6.97
N GLY A 194 5.08 -21.86 -6.86
CA GLY A 194 5.95 -21.00 -7.66
C GLY A 194 5.88 -19.52 -7.25
N VAL A 195 6.81 -18.75 -7.81
CA VAL A 195 6.95 -17.31 -7.59
C VAL A 195 6.19 -16.57 -8.68
N TRP A 196 5.44 -15.55 -8.29
CA TRP A 196 4.70 -14.72 -9.22
C TRP A 196 5.66 -13.84 -10.01
N SER A 197 5.47 -13.80 -11.32
CA SER A 197 6.19 -12.89 -12.23
C SER A 197 5.28 -12.60 -13.42
N PRO A 198 5.24 -11.36 -13.94
CA PRO A 198 4.38 -11.01 -15.07
C PRO A 198 4.70 -11.84 -16.33
N ASN A 199 5.93 -12.33 -16.44
CA ASN A 199 6.37 -13.22 -17.51
C ASN A 199 6.99 -14.48 -16.92
N GLU A 200 6.85 -15.62 -17.59
CA GLU A 200 7.65 -16.79 -17.23
C GLU A 200 9.13 -16.50 -17.42
N ARG A 201 9.95 -16.84 -16.41
CA ARG A 201 11.40 -16.71 -16.49
C ARG A 201 12.06 -18.07 -16.44
N ARG A 202 13.14 -18.21 -17.23
CA ARG A 202 13.96 -19.42 -17.19
C ARG A 202 14.61 -19.55 -15.83
N ASN A 203 14.35 -20.64 -15.14
CA ASN A 203 15.14 -21.04 -13.99
C ASN A 203 16.48 -21.61 -14.49
N TRP A 204 17.59 -20.97 -14.13
CA TRP A 204 18.93 -21.39 -14.52
C TRP A 204 19.48 -22.55 -13.69
N PHE A 205 18.78 -22.92 -12.61
CA PHE A 205 19.15 -24.00 -11.68
C PHE A 205 18.08 -25.12 -11.69
N ASP A 206 17.33 -25.25 -12.78
CA ASP A 206 16.35 -26.32 -12.99
C ASP A 206 17.01 -27.72 -12.94
N ASP A 207 18.17 -27.83 -13.57
CA ASP A 207 18.94 -29.06 -13.74
C ASP A 207 19.87 -29.39 -12.56
N ASP A 208 19.89 -28.55 -11.52
CA ASP A 208 20.67 -28.80 -10.33
C ASP A 208 19.94 -29.72 -9.34
N ALA A 209 20.43 -30.96 -9.24
CA ALA A 209 19.89 -31.98 -8.34
C ALA A 209 20.08 -31.65 -6.84
N GLU A 210 20.97 -30.72 -6.49
CA GLU A 210 21.20 -30.28 -5.11
C GLU A 210 20.25 -29.13 -4.70
N THR A 211 19.54 -28.53 -5.66
CA THR A 211 18.61 -27.43 -5.40
C THR A 211 17.34 -27.94 -4.72
N ILE A 212 17.22 -27.67 -3.40
CA ILE A 212 16.05 -28.04 -2.58
C ILE A 212 14.85 -27.11 -2.86
N MET A 213 15.12 -25.85 -3.22
CA MET A 213 14.12 -24.81 -3.44
C MET A 213 14.13 -24.38 -4.91
N HIS A 214 13.11 -24.79 -5.66
CA HIS A 214 13.00 -24.50 -7.08
C HIS A 214 12.33 -23.14 -7.32
N TRP A 215 13.14 -22.17 -7.74
CA TRP A 215 12.69 -20.82 -8.10
C TRP A 215 11.98 -20.80 -9.45
N ARG A 216 10.66 -21.05 -9.46
CA ARG A 216 9.83 -21.08 -10.68
C ARG A 216 8.99 -19.82 -10.79
N GLU A 217 9.49 -18.84 -11.54
CA GLU A 217 8.80 -17.58 -11.81
C GLU A 217 7.79 -17.72 -12.95
N LYS A 218 6.52 -17.45 -12.67
CA LYS A 218 5.42 -17.57 -13.64
C LYS A 218 4.22 -16.67 -13.29
N PRO A 219 3.35 -16.32 -14.25
CA PRO A 219 2.16 -15.51 -13.98
C PRO A 219 1.15 -16.14 -13.00
N THR A 220 1.21 -17.46 -12.84
CA THR A 220 0.34 -18.24 -11.94
C THR A 220 0.97 -18.51 -10.57
N GLY A 221 2.14 -17.92 -10.27
CA GLY A 221 2.77 -18.06 -8.96
C GLY A 221 1.92 -17.43 -7.85
N GLN A 222 1.96 -18.04 -6.66
CA GLN A 222 1.25 -17.53 -5.47
C GLN A 222 2.19 -16.97 -4.40
N HIS A 223 3.50 -16.92 -4.68
CA HIS A 223 4.47 -16.28 -3.82
C HIS A 223 4.99 -15.00 -4.46
N MET A 224 5.01 -13.88 -3.74
CA MET A 224 5.60 -12.62 -4.19
C MET A 224 6.88 -12.34 -3.42
N GLU A 225 8.00 -12.36 -4.13
CA GLU A 225 9.31 -12.01 -3.59
C GLU A 225 9.60 -10.53 -3.83
N LEU A 226 10.01 -9.81 -2.79
CA LEU A 226 10.22 -8.36 -2.84
C LEU A 226 11.69 -7.95 -2.71
N GLY A 227 12.59 -8.91 -2.46
CA GLY A 227 13.94 -8.58 -1.99
C GLY A 227 13.88 -7.97 -0.58
N ILE A 228 14.93 -7.29 -0.14
CA ILE A 228 14.99 -6.74 1.23
C ILE A 228 14.12 -5.48 1.35
N ALA A 229 12.81 -5.66 1.57
CA ALA A 229 11.81 -4.59 1.56
C ALA A 229 10.61 -4.86 2.48
N GLU A 230 10.81 -4.87 3.80
CA GLU A 230 9.76 -5.19 4.78
C GLU A 230 8.59 -4.19 4.78
N THR A 231 8.88 -2.90 4.59
CA THR A 231 7.85 -1.85 4.45
C THR A 231 6.97 -2.10 3.21
N ASN A 232 7.57 -2.53 2.09
CA ASN A 232 6.84 -2.84 0.87
C ASN A 232 5.99 -4.09 1.04
N LEU A 233 6.50 -5.10 1.77
CA LEU A 233 5.76 -6.31 2.09
C LEU A 233 4.45 -6.00 2.79
N VAL A 234 4.47 -5.21 3.86
CA VAL A 234 3.24 -4.93 4.62
C VAL A 234 2.29 -4.00 3.87
N GLY A 235 2.82 -3.10 3.04
CA GLY A 235 2.01 -2.28 2.14
C GLY A 235 1.27 -3.14 1.11
N LEU A 236 2.00 -4.08 0.48
CA LEU A 236 1.42 -5.04 -0.46
C LEU A 236 0.40 -5.96 0.22
N MET A 237 0.69 -6.45 1.43
CA MET A 237 -0.25 -7.25 2.21
C MET A 237 -1.55 -6.49 2.49
N GLY A 238 -1.48 -5.21 2.85
CA GLY A 238 -2.65 -4.38 3.07
C GLY A 238 -3.53 -4.27 1.82
N GLU A 239 -2.90 -4.09 0.66
CA GLU A 239 -3.59 -3.98 -0.64
C GLU A 239 -4.20 -5.31 -1.09
N LEU A 240 -3.46 -6.42 -0.99
CA LEU A 240 -3.98 -7.77 -1.24
C LEU A 240 -5.14 -8.10 -0.27
N GLY A 241 -4.98 -7.72 1.00
CA GLY A 241 -5.94 -7.93 2.07
C GLY A 241 -7.19 -7.05 1.97
N ALA A 242 -7.18 -6.02 1.11
CA ALA A 242 -8.34 -5.19 0.81
C ALA A 242 -9.05 -5.62 -0.48
N ALA A 243 -8.55 -6.65 -1.19
CA ALA A 243 -9.14 -7.08 -2.45
C ALA A 243 -10.59 -7.57 -2.32
N TRP A 244 -10.96 -8.10 -1.14
CA TRP A 244 -12.34 -8.51 -0.86
C TRP A 244 -13.33 -7.35 -0.98
N SER A 245 -12.99 -6.16 -0.48
CA SER A 245 -13.89 -5.00 -0.47
C SER A 245 -13.75 -4.12 -1.71
N ARG A 246 -12.53 -4.02 -2.26
CA ARG A 246 -12.26 -3.17 -3.42
C ARG A 246 -12.58 -3.84 -4.76
N TRP A 247 -12.45 -5.16 -4.82
CA TRP A 247 -12.61 -5.96 -6.05
C TRP A 247 -13.62 -7.11 -5.91
N GLY A 248 -14.19 -7.32 -4.72
CA GLY A 248 -15.15 -8.41 -4.49
C GLY A 248 -14.49 -9.79 -4.46
N GLN A 249 -13.15 -9.85 -4.45
CA GLN A 249 -12.37 -11.08 -4.58
C GLN A 249 -11.50 -11.28 -3.34
N PRO A 250 -11.86 -12.20 -2.43
CA PRO A 250 -11.08 -12.44 -1.23
C PRO A 250 -9.75 -13.12 -1.55
N LEU A 251 -8.65 -12.52 -1.10
CA LEU A 251 -7.31 -13.12 -1.06
C LEU A 251 -6.88 -13.33 0.39
N PHE A 252 -5.99 -14.29 0.61
CA PHE A 252 -5.45 -14.64 1.92
C PHE A 252 -3.95 -14.33 1.97
N PRO A 253 -3.56 -13.04 2.11
CA PRO A 253 -2.16 -12.66 2.14
C PRO A 253 -1.49 -13.10 3.43
N ILE A 254 -0.34 -13.78 3.29
CA ILE A 254 0.51 -14.24 4.39
C ILE A 254 1.92 -13.67 4.18
N GLY A 255 2.29 -12.66 4.95
CA GLY A 255 3.64 -12.11 4.95
C GLY A 255 4.52 -12.84 5.93
N VAL A 256 5.71 -13.23 5.52
CA VAL A 256 6.68 -13.91 6.38
C VAL A 256 7.98 -13.11 6.40
N MET A 257 8.40 -12.67 7.58
CA MET A 257 9.62 -11.93 7.79
C MET A 257 10.28 -12.33 9.11
N TYR A 258 11.52 -11.91 9.32
CA TYR A 258 12.16 -12.04 10.62
C TYR A 258 11.41 -11.20 11.64
N ASP A 259 11.07 -11.82 12.76
CA ASP A 259 10.24 -11.23 13.81
C ASP A 259 10.72 -9.84 14.28
N PRO A 260 12.02 -9.57 14.51
CA PRO A 260 12.50 -8.24 14.89
C PRO A 260 12.16 -7.12 13.89
N PHE A 261 12.04 -7.45 12.61
CA PHE A 261 11.80 -6.45 11.56
C PHE A 261 10.33 -6.06 11.41
N VAL A 262 9.43 -6.66 12.20
CA VAL A 262 8.07 -6.15 12.35
C VAL A 262 8.08 -4.69 12.84
N GLU A 263 9.03 -4.31 13.71
CA GLU A 263 9.20 -2.92 14.15
C GLU A 263 9.50 -1.97 12.99
N ARG A 264 10.22 -2.43 11.96
CA ARG A 264 10.57 -1.64 10.78
C ARG A 264 9.36 -1.41 9.86
N ALA A 265 8.43 -2.35 9.87
CA ALA A 265 7.25 -2.36 9.01
C ALA A 265 5.97 -1.91 9.76
N LEU A 266 6.08 -1.50 11.03
CA LEU A 266 4.93 -1.33 11.92
C LEU A 266 3.92 -0.30 11.40
N GLU A 267 4.36 0.93 11.12
CA GLU A 267 3.46 2.02 10.76
C GLU A 267 2.60 1.68 9.51
N PRO A 268 3.16 1.29 8.36
CA PRO A 268 2.35 0.91 7.21
C PRO A 268 1.48 -0.34 7.44
N TRP A 269 1.94 -1.29 8.27
CA TRP A 269 1.12 -2.45 8.62
C TRP A 269 -0.11 -2.04 9.44
N SER A 270 0.08 -1.24 10.49
CA SER A 270 -1.00 -0.70 11.32
C SER A 270 -2.00 0.10 10.49
N TYR A 271 -1.53 0.97 9.60
CA TYR A 271 -2.42 1.74 8.71
C TYR A 271 -3.10 0.86 7.65
N GLY A 272 -2.46 -0.20 7.19
CA GLY A 272 -3.05 -1.19 6.30
C GLY A 272 -4.26 -1.89 6.94
N ILE A 273 -4.12 -2.33 8.21
CA ILE A 273 -5.22 -2.89 8.99
C ILE A 273 -6.33 -1.86 9.19
N TYR A 274 -5.97 -0.63 9.60
CA TYR A 274 -6.92 0.46 9.80
C TYR A 274 -7.71 0.80 8.53
N ALA A 275 -7.07 0.73 7.36
CA ALA A 275 -7.70 0.95 6.06
C ALA A 275 -8.60 -0.21 5.58
N GLY A 276 -8.76 -1.27 6.39
CA GLY A 276 -9.59 -2.44 6.10
C GLY A 276 -8.84 -3.61 5.42
N GLY A 277 -7.51 -3.55 5.35
CA GLY A 277 -6.68 -4.66 4.89
C GLY A 277 -6.69 -5.82 5.88
N GLN A 278 -6.95 -7.03 5.39
CA GLN A 278 -6.98 -8.26 6.17
C GLN A 278 -5.83 -9.18 5.76
N SER A 279 -4.93 -9.48 6.70
CA SER A 279 -3.72 -10.24 6.39
C SER A 279 -3.17 -11.01 7.59
N ILE A 280 -2.29 -11.96 7.32
CA ILE A 280 -1.57 -12.72 8.34
C ILE A 280 -0.09 -12.34 8.25
N LEU A 281 0.45 -11.75 9.31
CA LEU A 281 1.87 -11.51 9.45
C LEU A 281 2.49 -12.64 10.26
N VAL A 282 3.61 -13.19 9.79
CA VAL A 282 4.37 -14.22 10.47
C VAL A 282 5.77 -13.68 10.77
N GLY A 283 6.06 -13.52 12.04
CA GLY A 283 7.39 -13.20 12.56
C GLY A 283 8.14 -14.49 12.87
N THR A 284 9.19 -14.82 12.12
CA THR A 284 10.01 -16.01 12.37
C THR A 284 11.43 -15.86 11.82
N PRO A 285 12.48 -16.31 12.54
CA PRO A 285 12.45 -16.89 13.89
C PRO A 285 12.06 -15.86 14.96
N SER A 286 11.31 -16.30 15.98
CA SER A 286 10.86 -15.44 17.08
C SER A 286 11.51 -15.77 18.43
N GLY A 287 11.49 -14.78 19.32
CA GLY A 287 11.96 -14.85 20.70
C GLY A 287 13.45 -15.17 20.83
N VAL A 288 13.79 -15.81 21.95
CA VAL A 288 15.16 -16.20 22.31
C VAL A 288 15.80 -17.19 21.32
N THR A 289 15.00 -17.81 20.45
CA THR A 289 15.54 -18.76 19.47
C THR A 289 16.34 -18.11 18.35
N LEU A 290 16.14 -16.80 18.15
CA LEU A 290 16.95 -15.98 17.25
C LEU A 290 18.22 -15.42 17.94
N ALA A 291 18.49 -15.77 19.21
CA ALA A 291 19.51 -15.10 20.01
C ALA A 291 20.93 -15.21 19.44
N ALA A 292 21.25 -16.26 18.67
CA ALA A 292 22.56 -16.45 18.07
C ALA A 292 22.92 -15.37 17.02
N GLU A 293 21.92 -14.70 16.41
CA GLU A 293 22.18 -13.64 15.44
C GLU A 293 22.62 -12.33 16.10
N GLY A 294 22.33 -12.12 17.39
CA GLY A 294 22.84 -10.98 18.14
C GLY A 294 22.26 -9.61 17.72
N GLY A 295 22.57 -8.58 18.50
CA GLY A 295 22.33 -7.18 18.15
C GLY A 295 20.90 -6.86 17.72
N ALA A 296 20.75 -6.29 16.52
CA ALA A 296 19.47 -5.85 15.97
C ALA A 296 18.52 -6.98 15.55
N HIS A 297 18.97 -8.24 15.55
CA HIS A 297 18.14 -9.42 15.23
C HIS A 297 17.48 -10.03 16.49
N GLN A 298 17.61 -9.40 17.65
CA GLN A 298 16.98 -9.93 18.86
C GLN A 298 15.48 -9.62 18.89
N SER A 299 14.67 -10.67 18.89
CA SER A 299 13.22 -10.61 19.06
C SER A 299 12.87 -10.38 20.54
N ILE A 300 12.71 -9.10 20.92
CA ILE A 300 12.46 -8.70 22.32
C ILE A 300 11.09 -8.05 22.49
N LYS A 301 10.78 -6.99 21.73
CA LYS A 301 9.59 -6.16 21.96
C LYS A 301 8.39 -6.54 21.10
N THR A 302 8.61 -7.36 20.07
CA THR A 302 7.57 -7.79 19.13
C THR A 302 6.36 -8.51 19.75
N PRO A 303 6.43 -9.18 20.94
CA PRO A 303 5.19 -9.61 21.60
C PRO A 303 4.28 -8.43 21.99
N SER A 304 4.82 -7.27 22.38
CA SER A 304 4.00 -6.10 22.76
C SER A 304 3.26 -5.53 21.56
N ILE A 305 3.89 -5.53 20.38
CA ILE A 305 3.28 -5.08 19.13
C ILE A 305 2.00 -5.87 18.84
N GLY A 306 2.05 -7.20 18.96
CA GLY A 306 0.87 -8.05 18.75
C GLY A 306 -0.25 -7.78 19.76
N LEU A 307 0.09 -7.45 21.01
CA LEU A 307 -0.89 -7.13 22.05
C LEU A 307 -1.53 -5.74 21.87
N GLU A 308 -0.77 -4.78 21.34
CA GLU A 308 -1.17 -3.38 21.23
C GLU A 308 -1.89 -3.06 19.91
N GLN A 309 -1.73 -3.90 18.87
CA GLN A 309 -2.27 -3.64 17.54
C GLN A 309 -3.79 -3.92 17.44
N PRO A 310 -4.65 -2.90 17.28
CA PRO A 310 -6.09 -3.10 17.11
C PRO A 310 -6.42 -3.82 15.81
N GLY A 311 -7.48 -4.63 15.82
CA GLY A 311 -7.92 -5.39 14.63
C GLY A 311 -7.00 -6.54 14.24
N CYS A 312 -6.02 -6.87 15.10
CA CYS A 312 -5.08 -7.97 14.93
C CYS A 312 -5.24 -8.99 16.07
N VAL A 313 -5.32 -10.27 15.73
CA VAL A 313 -5.25 -11.36 16.73
C VAL A 313 -3.83 -11.91 16.76
N SER A 314 -3.17 -11.82 17.91
CA SER A 314 -1.79 -12.28 18.08
C SER A 314 -1.74 -13.71 18.64
N TYR A 315 -0.89 -14.54 18.05
CA TYR A 315 -0.65 -15.93 18.43
C TYR A 315 0.85 -16.21 18.61
N GLU A 316 1.18 -17.00 19.63
CA GLU A 316 2.53 -17.52 19.86
C GLU A 316 2.44 -19.02 20.15
N PRO A 317 2.26 -19.86 19.11
CA PRO A 317 2.07 -21.29 19.24
C PRO A 317 3.33 -21.99 19.77
N ALA A 318 3.14 -23.08 20.54
CA ALA A 318 4.23 -23.88 21.11
C ALA A 318 4.45 -25.19 20.33
N PHE A 319 3.37 -25.82 19.86
CA PHE A 319 3.39 -27.07 19.13
C PHE A 319 3.02 -26.89 17.66
N ALA A 320 3.36 -27.84 16.80
CA ALA A 320 3.03 -27.81 15.38
C ALA A 320 1.51 -27.85 15.15
N ILE A 321 0.76 -28.53 16.03
CA ILE A 321 -0.71 -28.56 15.96
C ILE A 321 -1.32 -27.19 16.27
N ASP A 322 -0.71 -26.43 17.20
CA ASP A 322 -1.13 -25.06 17.48
C ASP A 322 -0.92 -24.16 16.26
N VAL A 323 0.18 -24.33 15.53
CA VAL A 323 0.44 -23.58 14.29
C VAL A 323 -0.62 -23.88 13.24
N GLU A 324 -1.00 -25.16 13.09
CA GLU A 324 -2.07 -25.55 12.18
C GLU A 324 -3.39 -24.87 12.55
N TRP A 325 -3.87 -25.06 13.77
CA TRP A 325 -5.15 -24.50 14.21
C TRP A 325 -5.19 -22.98 14.13
N THR A 326 -4.13 -22.31 14.60
CA THR A 326 -4.05 -20.84 14.58
C THR A 326 -3.93 -20.29 13.17
N LEU A 327 -3.21 -20.95 12.26
CA LEU A 327 -3.15 -20.56 10.85
C LEU A 327 -4.51 -20.74 10.16
N LEU A 328 -5.17 -21.88 10.36
CA LEU A 328 -6.49 -22.15 9.78
C LEU A 328 -7.54 -21.16 10.27
N ASP A 329 -7.59 -20.90 11.59
CA ASP A 329 -8.46 -19.87 12.18
C ASP A 329 -8.15 -18.49 11.58
N SER A 330 -6.87 -18.13 11.48
CA SER A 330 -6.46 -16.84 10.91
C SER A 330 -6.90 -16.70 9.44
N ILE A 331 -6.70 -17.71 8.59
CA ILE A 331 -7.14 -17.70 7.19
C ILE A 331 -8.67 -17.61 7.11
N SER A 332 -9.37 -18.33 8.00
CA SER A 332 -10.83 -18.31 8.06
C SER A 332 -11.41 -16.94 8.44
N ARG A 333 -10.62 -16.02 8.99
CA ARG A 333 -11.04 -14.65 9.32
C ARG A 333 -10.86 -13.66 8.18
N LEU A 334 -10.17 -14.04 7.10
CA LEU A 334 -9.88 -13.13 6.00
C LEU A 334 -11.00 -13.06 4.96
N GLY A 335 -10.98 -11.98 4.19
CA GLY A 335 -11.77 -11.76 2.99
C GLY A 335 -13.24 -11.45 3.22
N ARG A 336 -13.63 -10.88 4.37
CA ARG A 336 -15.04 -10.71 4.76
C ARG A 336 -15.30 -9.42 5.55
N PRO A 337 -16.53 -8.88 5.57
CA PRO A 337 -16.84 -7.62 6.26
C PRO A 337 -16.48 -7.56 7.75
N ASP A 338 -16.62 -8.68 8.47
CA ASP A 338 -16.32 -8.84 9.89
C ASP A 338 -14.94 -9.48 10.16
N GLY A 339 -14.08 -9.50 9.13
CA GLY A 339 -12.77 -10.13 9.19
C GLY A 339 -11.74 -9.32 9.97
N SER A 340 -10.65 -9.98 10.36
CA SER A 340 -9.56 -9.40 11.13
C SER A 340 -8.20 -9.87 10.60
N SER A 341 -7.15 -9.10 10.89
CA SER A 341 -5.78 -9.54 10.65
C SER A 341 -5.26 -10.42 11.80
N SER A 342 -4.15 -11.10 11.58
CA SER A 342 -3.50 -11.93 12.60
C SER A 342 -1.98 -11.77 12.57
N TYR A 343 -1.34 -11.98 13.71
CA TYR A 343 0.10 -12.00 13.86
C TYR A 343 0.56 -13.28 14.54
N LEU A 344 1.39 -14.08 13.87
CA LEU A 344 1.91 -15.34 14.39
C LEU A 344 3.41 -15.21 14.63
N ARG A 345 3.85 -15.50 15.86
CA ARG A 345 5.27 -15.55 16.22
C ARG A 345 5.74 -17.00 16.25
N LEU A 346 6.64 -17.39 15.35
CA LEU A 346 7.08 -18.78 15.20
C LEU A 346 8.57 -18.95 15.52
N SER A 347 8.85 -19.99 16.28
CA SER A 347 10.13 -20.27 16.92
C SER A 347 10.88 -21.40 16.20
N THR A 348 12.22 -21.35 16.26
CA THR A 348 13.10 -22.43 15.79
C THR A 348 13.46 -23.42 16.89
N ARG A 349 12.88 -23.31 18.10
CA ARG A 349 13.10 -24.27 19.19
C ARG A 349 12.49 -25.63 18.81
N PRO A 350 13.27 -26.71 18.82
CA PRO A 350 12.71 -28.05 18.70
C PRO A 350 11.93 -28.41 19.97
N VAL A 351 10.69 -28.88 19.81
CA VAL A 351 9.76 -29.29 20.87
C VAL A 351 9.24 -30.70 20.55
N ASP A 352 9.01 -31.52 21.57
CA ASP A 352 8.35 -32.83 21.45
C ASP A 352 6.85 -32.65 21.21
N GLN A 353 6.31 -33.28 20.15
CA GLN A 353 4.98 -33.00 19.59
C GLN A 353 3.86 -33.86 20.18
#